data_AF-M4U9C1-F1
#
_entry.id   AF-M4U9C1-F1
#
_cell.length_a   1.000
_cell.length_b   1.000
_cell.length_c   1.000
_cell.angle_alpha   90.00
_cell.angle_beta   90.00
_cell.angle_gamma   90.00
#
_symmetry.space_group_name_H-M   'P 1'
#
loop_
_entity.id
_entity.type
_entity.pdbx_description
1 polymer ?
#
loop_
_entity_poly.entity_id
_entity_poly.type
_entity_poly.pdbx_seq_one_letter_code
_entity_poly.pdbx_strand_id
1 'polypeptide(L)' 'MASVIIEKRVGKTGNISHRAKIQQTHEGKVIERLSKTFKTKILVLNHLKNLIPFDILQLSK' A
#
# COMPACT_ATOMS: atom_id res chain seq x y z
N MET A 1 2.63 14.17 -3.39
CA MET A 1 3.45 13.06 -2.83
C MET A 1 2.54 11.87 -2.61
N ALA A 2 2.93 10.66 -3.02
CA ALA A 2 2.17 9.45 -2.72
C ALA A 2 2.82 8.72 -1.54
N SER A 3 2.04 8.38 -0.51
CA SER A 3 2.49 7.55 0.60
C SER A 3 1.82 6.17 0.55
N VAL A 4 2.59 5.13 0.79
CA VAL A 4 2.12 3.74 0.80
C VAL A 4 2.34 3.15 2.18
N ILE A 5 1.27 2.60 2.77
CA ILE A 5 1.29 1.95 4.07
C ILE A 5 0.78 0.52 3.92
N ILE A 6 1.57 -0.45 4.39
CA ILE A 6 1.17 -1.86 4.40
C ILE A 6 0.93 -2.29 5.84
N GLU A 7 -0.32 -2.57 6.19
CA GLU A 7 -0.72 -3.08 7.50
C GLU A 7 -0.83 -4.61 7.47
N LYS A 8 -0.18 -5.31 8.41
CA LYS A 8 -0.47 -6.73 8.68
C LYS A 8 -1.64 -6.81 9.65
N ARG A 9 -2.66 -7.61 9.33
CA ARG A 9 -3.82 -7.87 10.19
C ARG A 9 -3.92 -9.36 10.49
N VAL A 10 -4.03 -9.69 11.76
CA VAL A 10 -4.27 -11.06 12.23
C VAL A 10 -5.73 -11.13 12.65
N GLY A 11 -6.50 -11.97 11.98
CA GLY A 11 -7.91 -12.21 12.29
C GLY A 11 -8.08 -13.09 13.53
N LYS A 12 -9.30 -13.11 14.09
CA LYS A 12 -9.65 -13.89 15.29
C LYS A 12 -9.39 -15.41 15.14
N THR A 13 -9.44 -15.93 13.92
CA THR A 13 -9.17 -17.34 13.58
C THR A 13 -7.70 -17.62 13.24
N GLY A 14 -6.78 -16.69 13.50
CA GLY A 14 -5.36 -16.81 13.13
C GLY A 14 -5.05 -16.50 11.66
N ASN A 15 -6.08 -16.22 10.85
CA ASN A 15 -5.91 -15.85 9.44
C ASN A 15 -5.15 -14.52 9.32
N ILE A 16 -4.01 -14.56 8.63
CA ILE A 16 -3.21 -13.36 8.35
C ILE A 16 -3.69 -12.75 7.04
N SER A 17 -3.91 -11.44 7.05
CA SER A 17 -4.17 -10.64 5.86
C SER A 17 -3.29 -9.39 5.86
N HIS A 18 -3.09 -8.80 4.71
CA HIS A 18 -2.29 -7.60 4.52
C HIS A 18 -3.14 -6.54 3.83
N ARG A 19 -3.25 -5.35 4.42
CA ARG A 19 -3.97 -4.23 3.84
C ARG A 19 -2.98 -3.20 3.32
N ALA A 20 -3.01 -2.97 2.01
CA ALA A 20 -2.30 -1.85 1.39
C ALA A 20 -3.20 -0.61 1.43
N LYS A 21 -2.64 0.51 1.86
CA LYS A 21 -3.25 1.85 1.79
C LYS A 21 -2.32 2.74 0.99
N ILE A 22 -2.82 3.34 -0.07
CA ILE A 22 -2.13 4.37 -0.85
C ILE A 22 -2.86 5.66 -0.60
N GLN A 23 -2.13 6.68 -0.17
CA GLN A 23 -2.68 8.01 0.04
C GLN A 23 -1.88 8.98 -0.82
N GLN A 24 -2.57 9.68 -1.72
CA GLN A 24 -1.99 10.78 -2.45
C GLN A 24 -2.35 12.09 -1.75
N THR A 25 -1.33 12.87 -1.44
CA THR A 25 -1.47 14.21 -0.89
C THR A 25 -0.97 15.25 -1.89
N HIS A 26 -1.75 16.32 -2.04
CA HIS A 26 -1.41 17.50 -2.79
C HIS A 26 -1.66 18.73 -1.91
N GLU A 27 -0.63 19.55 -1.71
CA GLU A 27 -0.70 20.76 -0.87
C GLU A 27 -1.27 20.50 0.55
N GLY A 28 -0.85 19.41 1.17
CA GLY A 28 -1.32 19.02 2.51
C GLY A 28 -2.73 18.44 2.57
N LYS A 29 -3.47 18.42 1.45
CA LYS A 29 -4.79 17.80 1.34
C LYS A 29 -4.70 16.39 0.75
N VAL A 30 -5.47 15.47 1.31
CA VAL A 30 -5.61 14.12 0.74
C VAL A 30 -6.54 14.19 -0.47
N ILE A 31 -6.02 13.92 -1.65
CA ILE A 31 -6.79 13.95 -2.90
C ILE A 31 -7.29 12.56 -3.31
N GLU A 32 -6.54 11.51 -2.97
CA GLU A 32 -6.90 10.14 -3.31
C GLU A 32 -6.51 9.19 -2.18
N ARG A 33 -7.39 8.24 -1.89
CA ARG A 33 -7.14 7.17 -0.93
C ARG A 33 -7.61 5.84 -1.51
N LEU A 34 -6.67 4.98 -1.82
CA LEU A 34 -6.94 3.61 -2.24
C LEU A 34 -6.61 2.67 -1.09
N SER A 35 -7.51 1.71 -0.81
CA SER A 35 -7.21 0.66 0.16
C SER A 35 -7.67 -0.69 -0.34
N LYS A 36 -6.80 -1.69 -0.25
CA LYS A 36 -7.10 -3.05 -0.70
C LYS A 36 -6.48 -4.07 0.24
N THR A 37 -7.23 -5.11 0.53
CA THR A 37 -6.82 -6.18 1.44
C THR A 37 -6.47 -7.42 0.63
N PHE A 38 -5.38 -8.08 1.02
CA PHE A 38 -4.80 -9.23 0.35
C PHE A 38 -4.55 -10.34 1.37
N LYS A 39 -4.56 -11.58 0.90
CA LYS A 39 -4.24 -12.75 1.74
C LYS A 39 -2.75 -12.85 2.06
N THR A 40 -1.88 -12.36 1.18
CA THR A 40 -0.41 -12.49 1.32
C THR A 40 0.31 -11.17 1.05
N LYS A 41 1.50 -11.02 1.64
CA LYS A 41 2.39 -9.86 1.41
C LYS A 41 2.87 -9.78 -0.03
N ILE A 42 3.09 -10.92 -0.69
CA ILE A 42 3.57 -10.98 -2.08
C ILE A 42 2.56 -10.32 -3.02
N LEU A 43 1.26 -10.61 -2.84
CA LEU A 43 0.20 -9.99 -3.64
C LEU A 43 0.12 -8.47 -3.45
N VAL A 44 0.36 -7.99 -2.22
CA VAL A 44 0.47 -6.55 -1.96
C VAL A 44 1.60 -5.93 -2.76
N LEU A 45 2.80 -6.51 -2.67
CA LEU A 45 3.98 -5.99 -3.36
C LEU A 45 3.80 -5.99 -4.87
N ASN A 46 3.23 -7.06 -5.43
CA ASN A 46 2.98 -7.15 -6.87
C ASN A 46 1.95 -6.11 -7.34
N HIS A 47 0.91 -5.88 -6.53
CA HIS A 47 -0.10 -4.86 -6.84
C HIS A 47 0.48 -3.43 -6.77
N LEU A 48 1.33 -3.14 -5.78
CA LEU A 48 1.98 -1.84 -5.64
C LEU A 48 2.95 -1.54 -6.78
N LYS A 49 3.70 -2.56 -7.26
CA LYS A 49 4.59 -2.43 -8.42
C LYS A 49 3.84 -2.06 -9.71
N ASN A 50 2.57 -2.48 -9.86
CA ASN A 50 1.76 -2.16 -11.03
C ASN A 50 1.06 -0.80 -10.93
N LEU A 51 0.82 -0.30 -9.71
CA LEU A 51 0.15 0.99 -9.47
C LEU A 51 1.12 2.17 -9.47
N ILE A 52 2.38 1.92 -9.16
CA ILE A 52 3.43 2.93 -9.15
C ILE A 52 4.36 2.54 -10.30
N PRO A 53 4.29 3.18 -11.49
CA PRO A 53 5.34 3.02 -12.47
C PRO A 53 6.67 3.34 -11.77
N PHE A 54 7.69 2.55 -12.08
CA PHE A 54 8.98 2.40 -11.40
C PHE A 54 9.72 3.71 -11.03
N ASP A 55 9.25 4.88 -11.47
CA ASP A 55 9.83 6.21 -11.30
C ASP A 55 9.74 6.82 -9.88
N ILE A 56 9.09 6.19 -8.90
CA ILE A 56 9.05 6.69 -7.50
C ILE A 56 9.86 5.82 -6.53
N LEU A 57 10.52 4.75 -7.01
CA LEU A 57 11.35 3.87 -6.18
C LEU A 57 12.82 4.32 -6.08
N GLN A 58 13.05 5.64 -6.05
CA GLN A 58 14.36 6.25 -5.78
C GLN A 58 14.39 7.06 -4.47
N LEU A 59 13.70 6.60 -3.42
CA LEU A 59 13.80 7.18 -2.08
C LEU A 59 14.12 6.11 -1.03
N SER A 60 15.34 5.58 -1.12
CA SER A 60 16.18 5.20 0.01
C SER A 60 17.54 4.75 -0.54
N LYS A 61 18.49 5.68 -0.63
CA LYS A 61 19.90 5.43 -0.38
C LYS A 61 20.33 6.39 0.71
#